data_AF-A0A6I4IM49-F1
#
_entry.id   AF-A0A6I4IM49-F1
#
_cell.length_a   1.000
_cell.length_b   1.000
_cell.length_c   1.000
_cell.angle_alpha   90.00
_cell.angle_beta   90.00
_cell.angle_gamma   90.00
#
_symmetry.space_group_name_H-M   'P 1'
#
loop_
_entity.id
_entity.type
_entity.pdbx_description
1 polymer ?
#
loop_
_entity_poly.entity_id
_entity_poly.type
_entity_poly.pdbx_seq_one_letter_code
_entity_poly.pdbx_strand_id
1 'polypeptide(L)'
;MVEYRYDALGRRIQKRSKHHHTGGEHNIIYGWDGNTLAYESNEQITKHYIYEKDSFVPLAQAVYAEEIELHQTPDWADKPYSLQRDPLWKVTKTAKDFKDFWFYHCDHLGTPQEMTDHTG
;
A
#
# COMPACT_ATOMS: atom_id res chain seq x y z
N MET A 1 -6.81 21.82 5.75
CA MET A 1 -7.09 20.88 6.87
C MET A 1 -6.52 19.52 6.51
N VAL A 2 -5.98 18.77 7.48
CA VAL A 2 -5.46 17.41 7.27
C VAL A 2 -6.15 16.45 8.24
N GLU A 3 -6.67 15.34 7.74
CA GLU A 3 -7.33 14.26 8.49
C GLU A 3 -6.52 12.96 8.34
N TYR A 4 -6.44 12.19 9.42
CA TYR A 4 -5.76 10.90 9.46
C TYR A 4 -6.72 9.82 9.99
N ARG A 5 -6.60 8.61 9.44
CA ARG A 5 -7.30 7.41 9.94
C ARG A 5 -6.30 6.32 10.23
N TYR A 6 -6.62 5.52 11.25
CA TYR A 6 -5.73 4.51 11.80
C TYR A 6 -6.47 3.18 11.96
N ASP A 7 -5.74 2.07 11.87
CA ASP A 7 -6.25 0.77 12.30
C ASP A 7 -6.17 0.60 13.83
N ALA A 8 -6.65 -0.54 14.34
CA ALA A 8 -6.67 -0.84 15.78
C ALA A 8 -5.26 -0.96 16.42
N LEU A 9 -4.21 -1.11 15.61
CA LEU A 9 -2.81 -1.16 16.07
C LEU A 9 -2.15 0.23 16.04
N GLY A 10 -2.91 1.28 15.72
CA GLY A 10 -2.41 2.66 15.66
C GLY A 10 -1.62 2.98 14.40
N ARG A 11 -1.67 2.13 13.37
CA ARG A 11 -0.97 2.38 12.10
C ARG A 11 -1.87 3.19 11.18
N ARG A 12 -1.27 4.16 10.48
CA ARG A 12 -2.02 5.03 9.56
C ARG A 12 -2.52 4.20 8.38
N ILE A 13 -3.81 4.28 8.07
CA ILE A 13 -4.46 3.63 6.91
C ILE A 13 -4.95 4.65 5.87
N GLN A 14 -5.11 5.92 6.27
CA GLN A 14 -5.49 6.99 5.35
C GLN A 14 -4.94 8.35 5.80
N LYS A 15 -4.55 9.19 4.84
CA LYS A 15 -4.26 10.62 5.01
C LYS A 15 -5.06 11.41 3.97
N ARG A 16 -5.90 12.34 4.41
CA ARG A 16 -6.59 13.30 3.55
C ARG A 16 -6.13 14.71 3.85
N SER A 17 -5.79 15.50 2.84
CA SER A 17 -5.43 16.90 3.02
C SER A 17 -6.07 17.79 1.96
N LYS A 18 -6.60 18.94 2.39
CA LYS A 18 -7.09 19.99 1.50
C LYS A 18 -6.17 21.20 1.54
N HIS A 19 -5.67 21.61 0.38
CA HIS A 19 -4.78 22.73 0.23
C HIS A 19 -5.59 24.03 0.08
N HIS A 20 -5.45 24.95 1.03
CA HIS A 20 -6.35 26.12 1.17
C HIS A 20 -6.28 27.09 -0.02
N HIS A 21 -5.13 27.17 -0.70
CA HIS A 21 -4.91 28.15 -1.77
C HIS A 21 -5.13 27.60 -3.17
N THR A 22 -4.94 26.30 -3.38
CA THR A 22 -5.06 25.66 -4.71
C THR A 22 -6.33 24.84 -4.85
N GLY A 23 -7.07 24.61 -3.76
CA GLY A 23 -8.24 23.71 -3.74
C GLY A 23 -7.88 22.24 -3.91
N GLY A 24 -6.59 21.90 -4.06
CA GLY A 24 -6.12 20.54 -4.26
C GLY A 24 -6.44 19.66 -3.07
N GLU A 25 -7.12 18.55 -3.32
CA GLU A 25 -7.33 17.48 -2.35
C GLU A 25 -6.32 16.37 -2.63
N HIS A 26 -5.67 15.88 -1.56
CA HIS A 26 -4.80 14.71 -1.65
C HIS A 26 -5.33 13.65 -0.70
N ASN A 27 -5.61 12.48 -1.25
CA ASN A 27 -5.98 11.29 -0.49
C ASN A 27 -4.90 10.22 -0.70
N ILE A 28 -4.35 9.69 0.38
CA ILE A 28 -3.39 8.59 0.35
C ILE A 28 -3.90 7.47 1.24
N ILE A 29 -4.02 6.27 0.67
CA ILE A 29 -4.34 5.02 1.36
C ILE A 29 -3.04 4.28 1.66
N TYR A 30 -2.97 3.65 2.83
CA TYR A 30 -1.82 2.85 3.25
C TYR A 30 -2.28 1.44 3.59
N GLY A 31 -1.60 0.44 3.02
CA GLY A 31 -1.78 -0.97 3.34
C GLY A 31 -0.57 -1.53 4.08
N TRP A 32 -0.80 -2.47 4.98
CA TRP A 32 0.24 -3.04 5.84
C TRP A 32 0.31 -4.57 5.66
N ASP A 33 1.53 -5.11 5.62
CA ASP A 33 1.81 -6.54 5.71
C ASP A 33 2.62 -6.78 7.00
N GLY A 34 2.10 -7.60 7.91
CA GLY A 34 2.69 -7.75 9.24
C GLY A 34 2.85 -6.38 9.91
N ASN A 35 4.09 -5.96 10.20
CA ASN A 35 4.43 -4.63 10.74
C ASN A 35 5.04 -3.67 9.69
N THR A 36 5.19 -4.13 8.44
CA THR A 36 5.80 -3.38 7.35
C THR A 36 4.74 -2.73 6.45
N LEU A 37 5.06 -1.57 5.87
CA LEU A 37 4.15 -0.88 4.96
C LEU A 37 4.14 -1.62 3.62
N ALA A 38 3.04 -2.28 3.28
CA ALA A 38 2.95 -3.04 2.03
C ALA A 38 2.80 -2.11 0.82
N TYR A 39 2.00 -1.05 0.94
CA TYR A 39 1.82 -0.08 -0.13
C TYR A 39 1.35 1.29 0.36
N GLU A 40 1.62 2.30 -0.45
CA GLU A 40 0.89 3.58 -0.44
C GLU A 40 0.23 3.81 -1.79
N SER A 41 -0.97 4.38 -1.78
CA SER A 41 -1.73 4.63 -3.02
C SER A 41 -2.45 5.96 -2.97
N ASN A 42 -2.40 6.69 -4.08
CA ASN A 42 -3.22 7.86 -4.33
C ASN A 42 -3.98 7.69 -5.66
N GLU A 43 -4.69 8.73 -6.10
CA GLU A 43 -5.52 8.69 -7.32
C GLU A 43 -4.75 8.41 -8.62
N GLN A 44 -3.41 8.48 -8.61
CA GLN A 44 -2.55 8.36 -9.79
C GLN A 44 -1.57 7.21 -9.72
N ILE A 45 -1.04 6.90 -8.55
CA ILE A 45 0.02 5.92 -8.38
C ILE A 45 -0.18 5.04 -7.15
N THR A 46 0.29 3.82 -7.26
CA THR A 46 0.47 2.90 -6.12
C THR A 46 1.90 2.45 -6.07
N LYS A 47 2.55 2.61 -4.91
CA LYS A 47 3.88 2.04 -4.66
C LYS A 47 3.75 0.87 -3.72
N HIS A 48 4.24 -0.28 -4.14
CA HIS A 48 4.39 -1.45 -3.29
C HIS A 48 5.83 -1.53 -2.80
N TYR A 49 6.01 -1.89 -1.52
CA TYR A 49 7.31 -2.06 -0.91
C TYR A 49 7.53 -3.54 -0.59
N ILE A 50 8.74 -4.01 -0.89
CA ILE A 50 9.21 -5.35 -0.57
C ILE A 50 10.33 -5.20 0.44
N TYR A 51 10.29 -5.98 1.50
CA TYR A 51 11.28 -5.98 2.57
C TYR A 51 12.06 -7.29 2.57
N GLU A 52 13.25 -7.26 3.13
CA GLU A 52 13.95 -8.49 3.48
C GLU A 52 13.11 -9.33 4.45
N LYS A 53 13.30 -10.66 4.40
CA LYS A 53 12.53 -11.58 5.22
C LYS A 53 12.72 -11.25 6.71
N ASP A 54 11.60 -11.18 7.45
CA ASP A 54 11.56 -10.95 8.89
C ASP A 54 12.33 -9.68 9.33
N SER A 55 12.33 -8.64 8.47
CA SER A 55 13.14 -7.43 8.63
C SER A 55 12.36 -6.18 8.25
N PHE A 56 12.85 -5.02 8.72
CA PHE A 56 12.36 -3.70 8.31
C PHE A 56 13.23 -3.06 7.22
N VAL A 57 14.27 -3.76 6.75
CA VAL A 57 15.14 -3.30 5.67
C VAL A 57 14.40 -3.42 4.33
N PRO A 58 14.15 -2.31 3.62
CA PRO A 58 13.49 -2.36 2.33
C PRO A 58 14.46 -2.94 1.29
N LEU A 59 13.95 -3.87 0.49
CA LEU A 59 14.68 -4.53 -0.58
C LEU A 59 14.40 -3.86 -1.93
N ALA A 60 13.12 -3.64 -2.23
CA ALA A 60 12.69 -3.07 -3.50
C ALA A 60 11.36 -2.32 -3.39
N GLN A 61 11.04 -1.53 -4.42
CA GLN A 61 9.71 -0.99 -4.62
C GLN A 61 9.25 -1.15 -6.08
N ALA A 62 7.96 -1.43 -6.26
CA ALA A 62 7.28 -1.44 -7.55
C ALA A 62 6.26 -0.30 -7.61
N VAL A 63 6.27 0.47 -8.70
CA VAL A 63 5.37 1.61 -8.92
C VAL A 63 4.38 1.27 -10.01
N TYR A 64 3.09 1.45 -9.72
CA TYR A 64 1.98 1.25 -10.65
C TYR A 64 1.34 2.60 -10.96
N ALA A 65 0.97 2.83 -12.22
CA ALA A 65 0.33 4.07 -12.68
C ALA A 65 -1.20 4.05 -12.48
N GLU A 66 -1.65 3.57 -11.33
CA GLU A 66 -3.06 3.45 -10.98
C GLU A 66 -3.25 3.43 -9.45
N GLU A 67 -4.46 3.77 -9.01
CA GLU A 67 -4.89 3.62 -7.62
C GLU A 67 -5.07 2.13 -7.26
N ILE A 68 -4.85 1.80 -5.99
CA ILE A 68 -5.06 0.46 -5.45
C ILE A 68 -6.55 0.12 -5.48
N GLU A 69 -6.88 -1.05 -5.99
CA GLU A 69 -8.25 -1.54 -5.97
C GLU A 69 -8.60 -2.09 -4.58
N LEU A 70 -9.28 -1.27 -3.76
CA LEU A 70 -9.75 -1.69 -2.45
C LEU A 70 -10.99 -2.59 -2.56
N HIS A 71 -10.96 -3.71 -1.83
CA HIS A 71 -12.13 -4.55 -1.67
C HIS A 71 -13.07 -4.02 -0.59
N GLN A 72 -14.38 -4.12 -0.85
CA GLN A 72 -15.38 -3.87 0.17
C GLN A 72 -15.37 -5.00 1.20
N THR A 73 -15.50 -4.65 2.49
CA THR A 73 -15.67 -5.64 3.55
C THR A 73 -17.05 -6.29 3.38
N PRO A 74 -17.14 -7.62 3.18
CA PRO A 74 -18.43 -8.27 3.04
C PRO A 74 -19.22 -8.20 4.35
N ASP A 75 -20.50 -7.86 4.25
CA ASP A 75 -21.40 -7.85 5.41
C ASP A 75 -21.98 -9.26 5.68
N TRP A 76 -21.79 -9.71 6.92
CA TRP A 76 -22.24 -10.99 7.46
C TRP A 76 -23.16 -10.83 8.67
N ALA A 77 -23.65 -9.62 8.99
CA ALA A 77 -24.46 -9.38 10.18
C ALA A 77 -25.69 -10.30 10.28
N ASP A 78 -26.36 -10.56 9.15
CA ASP A 78 -27.62 -11.32 9.08
C ASP A 78 -27.44 -12.81 8.71
N LYS A 79 -26.21 -13.31 8.56
CA LYS A 79 -25.95 -14.67 8.06
C LYS A 79 -24.64 -15.25 8.61
N PRO A 80 -24.59 -16.55 8.95
CA PRO A 80 -23.34 -17.16 9.39
C PRO A 80 -22.28 -17.08 8.29
N TYR A 81 -21.03 -16.86 8.72
CA TYR A 81 -19.89 -16.85 7.82
C TYR A 81 -19.81 -18.16 7.02
N SER A 82 -19.48 -18.06 5.73
CA SER A 82 -19.28 -19.21 4.86
C SER A 82 -18.20 -18.90 3.83
N LEU A 83 -17.08 -19.64 3.91
CA LEU A 83 -15.95 -19.56 2.97
C LEU A 83 -16.42 -19.65 1.50
N GLN A 84 -17.36 -20.55 1.23
CA GLN A 84 -17.92 -20.80 -0.11
C GLN A 84 -18.76 -19.64 -0.63
N ARG A 85 -19.23 -18.75 0.25
CA ARG A 85 -20.05 -17.58 -0.10
C ARG A 85 -19.28 -16.27 0.02
N ASP A 86 -18.05 -16.34 0.51
CA ASP A 86 -17.21 -15.17 0.71
C ASP A 86 -16.63 -14.71 -0.64
N PRO A 87 -17.00 -13.51 -1.11
CA PRO A 87 -16.53 -13.01 -2.40
C PRO A 87 -15.01 -12.86 -2.43
N LEU A 88 -14.37 -12.56 -1.29
CA LEU A 88 -12.91 -12.35 -1.24
C LEU A 88 -12.13 -13.63 -1.57
N TRP A 89 -12.70 -14.82 -1.31
CA TRP A 89 -12.08 -16.11 -1.65
C TRP A 89 -12.30 -16.55 -3.10
N LYS A 90 -13.16 -15.86 -3.85
CA LYS A 90 -13.45 -16.18 -5.26
C LYS A 90 -12.77 -15.23 -6.24
N VAL A 91 -12.19 -14.14 -5.74
CA VAL A 91 -11.53 -13.14 -6.58
C VAL A 91 -10.16 -13.65 -6.96
N THR A 92 -9.93 -13.81 -8.26
CA THR A 92 -8.57 -13.96 -8.82
C THR A 92 -8.14 -12.60 -9.34
N LYS A 93 -7.06 -12.05 -8.81
CA LYS A 93 -6.45 -10.82 -9.33
C LYS A 93 -5.53 -11.18 -10.49
N THR A 94 -5.71 -10.50 -11.62
CA THR A 94 -4.76 -10.57 -12.73
C THR A 94 -3.55 -9.71 -12.38
N ALA A 95 -2.35 -10.26 -12.53
CA ALA A 95 -1.12 -9.49 -12.38
C ALA A 95 -1.08 -8.35 -13.40
N LYS A 96 -0.69 -7.17 -12.94
CA LYS A 96 -0.48 -5.99 -13.78
C LYS A 96 1.01 -5.71 -13.86
N ASP A 97 1.43 -5.17 -14.99
CA ASP A 97 2.79 -4.68 -15.14
C ASP A 97 2.97 -3.41 -14.32
N PHE A 98 4.12 -3.29 -13.65
CA PHE A 98 4.51 -2.07 -12.97
C PHE A 98 5.10 -1.08 -13.99
N LYS A 99 4.90 0.21 -13.72
CA LYS A 99 5.48 1.32 -14.48
C LYS A 99 6.99 1.41 -14.25
N ASP A 100 7.41 1.33 -12.99
CA ASP A 100 8.82 1.43 -12.58
C ASP A 100 9.11 0.42 -11.47
N PHE A 101 10.38 0.03 -11.35
CA PHE A 101 10.87 -0.87 -10.31
C PHE A 101 12.25 -0.41 -9.83
N TRP A 102 12.44 -0.38 -8.52
CA TRP A 102 13.67 0.13 -7.90
C TRP A 102 14.17 -0.80 -6.80
N PHE A 103 15.49 -0.94 -6.70
CA PHE A 103 16.18 -1.65 -5.62
C PHE A 103 16.78 -0.65 -4.63
N TYR A 104 16.66 -0.92 -3.34
CA TYR A 104 17.25 -0.10 -2.29
C TYR A 104 18.66 -0.57 -1.96
N HIS A 105 19.60 0.38 -1.82
CA HIS A 105 20.93 0.14 -1.28
C HIS A 105 21.01 0.73 0.13
N CYS A 106 21.08 -0.14 1.12
CA CYS A 106 21.04 0.25 2.54
C CYS A 106 22.42 0.17 3.19
N ASP A 107 22.61 0.95 4.26
CA ASP A 107 23.74 0.78 5.16
C ASP A 107 23.56 -0.43 6.09
N HIS A 108 24.52 -0.65 7.01
CA HIS A 108 24.49 -1.77 7.96
C HIS A 108 23.34 -1.72 9.00
N LEU A 109 22.64 -0.58 9.12
CA LEU A 109 21.46 -0.43 9.96
C LEU A 109 20.16 -0.61 9.18
N GLY A 110 20.24 -0.82 7.86
CA GLY A 110 19.07 -0.91 6.99
C GLY A 110 18.52 0.44 6.55
N THR A 111 19.28 1.52 6.72
CA THR A 111 18.85 2.86 6.27
C THR A 111 19.11 2.99 4.77
N PRO A 112 18.09 3.27 3.94
CA PRO A 112 18.29 3.50 2.52
C PRO A 112 19.22 4.68 2.24
N GLN A 113 20.25 4.47 1.43
CA GLN A 113 21.19 5.50 0.99
C GLN A 113 20.98 5.84 -0.49
N GLU A 114 20.77 4.82 -1.32
CA GLU A 114 20.62 4.97 -2.78
C GLU A 114 19.55 4.03 -3.31
N MET A 115 19.10 4.30 -4.55
CA MET A 115 18.20 3.44 -5.30
C MET A 115 18.68 3.28 -6.73
N THR A 116 18.61 2.06 -7.25
CA THR A 116 18.92 1.76 -8.65
C THR A 116 17.69 1.20 -9.34
N ASP A 117 17.56 1.44 -10.64
CA ASP A 117 16.53 0.79 -11.44
C ASP A 117 17.00 -0.62 -11.87
N HIS A 118 16.30 -1.22 -12.82
CA HIS A 118 16.62 -2.55 -13.35
C HIS A 118 17.93 -2.61 -14.16
N THR A 119 18.54 -1.47 -14.48
CA THR A 119 19.79 -1.39 -15.25
C THR A 119 21.04 -1.19 -14.39
N GLY A 120 20.88 -0.94 -13.09
CA GLY A 120 21.98 -0.70 -12.15
C GLY A 120 22.35 0.76 -12.09
#